data_AF-A0A9P3BJU7-F1
#
_entry.id   AF-A0A9P3BJU7-F1
#
_cell.length_a   1.000
_cell.length_b   1.000
_cell.length_c   1.000
_cell.angle_alpha   90.00
_cell.angle_beta   90.00
_cell.angle_gamma   90.00
#
_symmetry.space_group_name_H-M   'P 1'
#
loop_
_entity.id
_entity.type
_entity.pdbx_description
1 polymer ?
#
loop_
_entity_poly.entity_id
_entity_poly.type
_entity_poly.pdbx_seq_one_letter_code
_entity_poly.pdbx_strand_id
1 'polypeptide(L)'
;MDDPIMWGAIPLRWNFGLSSSNKRWGFGSHDICYQSRPLALFFTMGQVLPTHRLAHSPHGGLAQPAVTQAIRLLSKGPFPPDPHLPPPERQHWSIENVCVDPFSDLPTAYTTTGMDSHLAPSAYACNSYSWIHIFPEGKIHQAANKTMRYFKWGVARLILEANECPDVVPIWLEGFDQVMHESRGFPRFLPRVGKEISITFGKKVDSEAVFGDMRRRWREIKAKAELASPESRNLPLGVLSDELLHGEEAVELRKEVTKKVRDLVLEVRRTRGLSDEDPKHGLAETWIQEGPQREGKMKDESWLFRSRVQP
;
A
#
# COMPACT_ATOMS: atom_id res chain seq x y z
N MET A 1 -3.01 -3.98 -12.37
CA MET A 1 -3.42 -3.07 -13.47
C MET A 1 -4.57 -2.17 -13.06
N ASP A 2 -5.18 -2.44 -11.90
CA ASP A 2 -6.35 -1.70 -11.44
C ASP A 2 -6.03 -0.24 -11.11
N ASP A 3 -4.87 0.05 -10.50
CA ASP A 3 -4.47 1.44 -10.19
C ASP A 3 -4.38 2.32 -11.45
N PRO A 4 -3.57 2.00 -12.48
CA PRO A 4 -3.46 2.89 -13.66
C PRO A 4 -4.77 3.00 -14.44
N ILE A 5 -5.58 1.93 -14.50
CA ILE A 5 -6.86 1.95 -15.21
C ILE A 5 -7.87 2.83 -14.45
N MET A 6 -7.93 2.73 -13.13
CA MET A 6 -8.84 3.53 -12.31
C MET A 6 -8.54 5.03 -12.45
N TRP A 7 -7.27 5.42 -12.31
CA TRP A 7 -6.88 6.83 -12.44
C TRP A 7 -6.94 7.32 -13.88
N GLY A 8 -6.72 6.43 -14.87
CA GLY A 8 -6.92 6.73 -16.29
C GLY A 8 -8.39 6.92 -16.69
N ALA A 9 -9.34 6.34 -15.94
CA ALA A 9 -10.76 6.53 -16.17
C ALA A 9 -11.29 7.91 -15.71
N ILE A 10 -10.52 8.63 -14.90
CA ILE A 10 -10.86 10.00 -14.48
C ILE A 10 -10.66 10.95 -15.68
N PRO A 11 -11.61 11.86 -15.97
CA PRO A 11 -11.51 12.75 -17.12
C PRO A 11 -10.19 13.52 -17.14
N LEU A 12 -9.50 13.51 -18.29
CA LEU A 12 -8.16 14.07 -18.48
C LEU A 12 -8.02 15.53 -18.03
N ARG A 13 -9.10 16.32 -18.03
CA ARG A 13 -9.11 17.70 -17.50
C ARG A 13 -8.63 17.78 -16.04
N TRP A 14 -8.83 16.73 -15.25
CA TRP A 14 -8.35 16.64 -13.87
C TRP A 14 -6.88 16.20 -13.79
N ASN A 15 -6.34 15.60 -14.85
CA ASN A 15 -4.93 15.20 -14.93
C ASN A 15 -4.02 16.34 -15.44
N PHE A 16 -4.54 17.23 -16.30
CA PHE A 16 -3.76 18.30 -16.95
C PHE A 16 -3.57 19.58 -16.12
N GLY A 17 -3.91 19.59 -14.83
CA GLY A 17 -3.75 20.76 -13.95
C GLY A 17 -3.20 20.47 -12.55
N LEU A 18 -2.89 19.21 -12.24
CA LEU A 18 -2.29 18.84 -10.96
C LEU A 18 -0.77 18.96 -11.07
N SER A 19 -0.16 19.77 -10.21
CA SER A 19 1.28 19.72 -9.96
C SER A 19 1.71 18.27 -9.73
N SER A 20 2.91 17.87 -10.16
CA SER A 20 3.47 16.54 -9.89
C SER A 20 3.47 16.22 -8.38
N SER A 21 3.59 17.24 -7.54
CA SER A 21 3.50 17.13 -6.08
C SER A 21 2.09 16.84 -5.55
N ASN A 22 1.02 17.05 -6.32
CA ASN A 22 -0.36 16.76 -5.93
C ASN A 22 -0.90 15.47 -6.58
N LYS A 23 -0.01 14.68 -7.16
CA LYS A 23 -0.34 13.36 -7.66
C LYS A 23 -0.23 12.34 -6.54
N ARG A 24 -1.02 11.31 -6.74
CA ARG A 24 -1.14 10.12 -5.93
C ARG A 24 0.19 9.40 -5.72
N TRP A 25 0.41 8.89 -4.51
CA TRP A 25 1.33 7.79 -4.26
C TRP A 25 0.62 6.44 -4.21
N GLY A 26 1.27 5.41 -4.72
CA GLY A 26 0.79 4.03 -4.69
C GLY A 26 1.81 3.08 -4.10
N PHE A 27 1.40 1.83 -3.90
CA PHE A 27 2.31 0.73 -3.60
C PHE A 27 2.33 -0.25 -4.77
N GLY A 28 3.53 -0.67 -5.17
CA GLY A 28 3.76 -1.65 -6.22
C GLY A 28 4.50 -2.84 -5.66
N SER A 29 4.19 -4.03 -6.18
CA SER A 29 4.91 -5.24 -5.77
C SER A 29 6.31 -5.23 -6.38
N HIS A 30 7.36 -5.35 -5.56
CA HIS A 30 8.75 -5.32 -6.03
C HIS A 30 9.01 -6.38 -7.11
N ASP A 31 8.52 -7.59 -6.89
CA ASP A 31 8.67 -8.72 -7.82
C ASP A 31 7.84 -8.61 -9.11
N ILE A 32 7.07 -7.54 -9.31
CA ILE A 32 6.30 -7.27 -10.55
C ILE A 32 6.75 -5.97 -11.18
N CYS A 33 6.73 -4.89 -10.41
CA CYS A 33 6.98 -3.54 -10.87
C CYS A 33 8.49 -3.21 -10.93
N TYR A 34 9.33 -3.94 -10.19
CA TYR A 34 10.75 -3.62 -10.03
C TYR A 34 11.66 -4.76 -10.52
N GLN A 35 11.19 -5.55 -11.49
CA GLN A 35 11.95 -6.67 -12.05
C GLN A 35 13.14 -6.22 -12.92
N SER A 36 13.02 -5.10 -13.62
CA SER A 36 14.04 -4.56 -14.51
C SER A 36 14.18 -3.05 -14.35
N ARG A 37 15.33 -2.51 -14.72
CA ARG A 37 15.64 -1.07 -14.54
C ARG A 37 14.67 -0.13 -15.29
N PRO A 38 14.29 -0.39 -16.56
CA PRO A 38 13.31 0.45 -17.24
C PRO A 38 11.94 0.42 -16.55
N LEU A 39 11.55 -0.74 -16.04
CA LEU A 39 10.28 -0.91 -15.34
C LEU A 39 10.30 -0.20 -13.99
N ALA A 40 11.39 -0.37 -13.23
CA ALA A 40 11.61 0.32 -11.96
C ALA A 40 11.56 1.84 -12.13
N LEU A 41 12.23 2.38 -13.16
CA LEU A 41 12.18 3.80 -13.48
C LEU A 41 10.76 4.26 -13.82
N PHE A 42 10.04 3.51 -14.67
CA PHE A 42 8.66 3.80 -15.04
C PHE A 42 7.75 3.90 -13.81
N PHE A 43 7.80 2.91 -12.90
CA PHE A 43 6.97 2.91 -11.69
C PHE A 43 7.41 3.95 -10.66
N THR A 44 8.71 4.24 -10.56
CA THR A 44 9.23 5.32 -9.69
C THR A 44 8.69 6.67 -10.17
N MET A 45 8.76 6.95 -11.48
CA MET A 45 8.19 8.16 -12.09
C MET A 45 6.66 8.22 -11.98
N GLY A 46 6.01 7.07 -11.91
CA GLY A 46 4.59 6.92 -11.61
C GLY A 46 4.23 7.04 -10.12
N GLN A 47 5.16 7.43 -9.25
CA GLN A 47 4.96 7.60 -7.81
C GLN A 47 4.48 6.32 -7.09
N VAL A 48 5.05 5.18 -7.49
CA VAL A 48 4.72 3.88 -6.91
C VAL A 48 5.85 3.42 -6.00
N LEU A 49 5.58 3.22 -4.71
CA LEU A 49 6.58 2.74 -3.75
C LEU A 49 6.79 1.21 -3.88
N PRO A 50 8.02 0.70 -3.95
CA PRO A 50 8.33 -0.73 -4.01
C PRO A 50 8.04 -1.43 -2.67
N THR A 51 7.17 -2.44 -2.70
CA THR A 51 6.80 -3.23 -1.52
C THR A 51 7.08 -4.71 -1.72
N HIS A 52 7.53 -5.35 -0.65
CA HIS A 52 7.84 -6.77 -0.64
C HIS A 52 6.69 -7.56 -0.03
N ARG A 53 6.38 -8.70 -0.64
CA ARG A 53 5.38 -9.65 -0.12
C ARG A 53 6.11 -10.73 0.65
N LEU A 54 5.68 -11.01 1.89
CA LEU A 54 6.27 -12.06 2.75
C LEU A 54 6.38 -13.43 2.06
N ALA A 55 5.47 -13.73 1.13
CA ALA A 55 5.50 -14.98 0.37
C ALA A 55 6.66 -15.08 -0.65
N HIS A 56 7.30 -13.96 -1.01
CA HIS A 56 8.31 -13.88 -2.07
C HIS A 56 9.64 -13.31 -1.59
N SER A 57 9.67 -12.61 -0.46
CA SER A 57 10.86 -11.94 0.05
C SER A 57 10.86 -11.89 1.57
N PRO A 58 12.01 -12.11 2.22
CA PRO A 58 12.15 -11.97 3.67
C PRO A 58 11.98 -10.50 4.12
N HIS A 59 12.12 -9.54 3.20
CA HIS A 59 11.96 -8.11 3.46
C HIS A 59 10.50 -7.63 3.43
N GLY A 60 9.55 -8.55 3.22
CA GLY A 60 8.13 -8.23 3.27
C GLY A 60 7.64 -8.01 4.70
N GLY A 61 6.43 -7.47 4.80
CA GLY A 61 5.71 -7.38 6.08
C GLY A 61 5.47 -5.95 6.52
N LEU A 62 5.29 -5.79 7.83
CA LEU A 62 4.78 -4.55 8.39
C LEU A 62 5.86 -3.46 8.45
N ALA A 63 7.09 -3.82 8.82
CA ALA A 63 8.22 -2.90 9.04
C ALA A 63 8.98 -2.50 7.76
N GLN A 64 8.46 -2.83 6.59
CA GLN A 64 9.15 -2.58 5.33
C GLN A 64 9.36 -1.06 5.09
N PRO A 65 10.54 -0.64 4.57
CA PRO A 65 10.89 0.78 4.42
C PRO A 65 9.92 1.62 3.60
N ALA A 66 9.24 1.01 2.61
CA ALA A 66 8.23 1.69 1.81
C ALA A 66 7.01 2.15 2.62
N VAL A 67 6.63 1.42 3.68
CA VAL A 67 5.54 1.86 4.58
C VAL A 67 5.99 3.08 5.37
N THR A 68 7.25 3.11 5.81
CA THR A 68 7.86 4.28 6.47
C THR A 68 7.82 5.51 5.55
N GLN A 69 8.20 5.36 4.28
CA GLN A 69 8.11 6.44 3.29
C GLN A 69 6.67 6.93 3.12
N ALA A 70 5.70 6.02 3.07
CA ALA A 70 4.28 6.37 2.97
C ALA A 70 3.75 7.14 4.19
N ILE A 71 4.08 6.71 5.42
CA ILE A 71 3.71 7.44 6.65
C ILE A 71 4.28 8.87 6.63
N ARG A 72 5.53 9.00 6.19
CA ARG A 72 6.23 10.28 6.08
C ARG A 72 5.61 11.18 5.01
N LEU A 73 5.19 10.63 3.87
CA LEU A 73 4.48 11.36 2.81
C LEU A 73 3.13 11.92 3.28
N LEU A 74 2.41 11.18 4.14
CA LEU A 74 1.17 11.67 4.78
C LEU A 74 1.42 12.74 5.84
N SER A 75 2.68 12.98 6.21
CA SER A 75 3.08 13.85 7.31
C SER A 75 3.84 15.09 6.79
N LYS A 76 4.03 16.07 7.66
CA LYS A 76 4.85 17.25 7.36
C LYS A 76 6.34 16.89 7.40
N GLY A 77 6.97 16.85 6.24
CA GLY A 77 8.41 16.64 6.08
C GLY A 77 9.21 17.95 6.00
N PRO A 78 10.42 17.92 5.42
CA PRO A 78 11.09 16.76 4.80
C PRO A 78 11.61 15.75 5.83
N PHE A 79 11.79 14.50 5.42
CA PHE A 79 12.36 13.43 6.23
C PHE A 79 13.56 12.80 5.50
N PRO A 80 14.74 12.68 6.14
CA PRO A 80 15.87 12.02 5.52
C PRO A 80 15.58 10.53 5.27
N PRO A 81 16.26 9.86 4.32
CA PRO A 81 16.03 8.43 4.05
C PRO A 81 16.38 7.48 5.20
N ASP A 82 17.07 7.98 6.23
CA ASP A 82 17.40 7.26 7.47
C ASP A 82 16.18 6.57 8.12
N PRO A 83 16.35 5.37 8.71
CA PRO A 83 17.58 4.57 8.83
C PRO A 83 17.85 3.67 7.61
N HIS A 84 17.03 3.79 6.57
CA HIS A 84 17.05 2.89 5.42
C HIS A 84 17.94 3.44 4.29
N LEU A 85 19.13 3.92 4.62
CA LEU A 85 20.10 4.40 3.62
C LEU A 85 20.72 3.20 2.87
N PRO A 86 20.73 3.17 1.53
CA PRO A 86 21.54 2.22 0.77
C PRO A 86 23.04 2.47 0.93
N PRO A 87 23.89 1.52 0.52
CA PRO A 87 25.34 1.70 0.46
C PRO A 87 25.73 2.98 -0.29
N PRO A 88 26.85 3.64 0.07
CA PRO A 88 27.26 4.91 -0.53
C PRO A 88 27.31 4.86 -2.07
N GLU A 89 27.79 3.78 -2.69
CA GLU A 89 27.82 3.67 -4.15
C GLU A 89 26.43 3.72 -4.82
N ARG A 90 25.35 3.48 -4.06
CA ARG A 90 23.96 3.50 -4.55
C ARG A 90 23.17 4.73 -4.15
N GLN A 91 23.82 5.74 -3.59
CA GLN A 91 23.25 7.07 -3.32
C GLN A 91 23.34 8.03 -4.51
N HIS A 92 23.95 7.59 -5.62
CA HIS A 92 24.18 8.43 -6.79
C HIS A 92 23.53 7.78 -8.01
N TRP A 93 23.07 8.62 -8.93
CA TRP A 93 22.55 8.14 -10.20
C TRP A 93 23.64 7.40 -10.98
N SER A 94 23.28 6.23 -11.52
CA SER A 94 24.12 5.49 -12.46
C SER A 94 23.25 4.63 -13.37
N ILE A 95 23.85 4.01 -14.39
CA ILE A 95 23.18 2.99 -15.22
C ILE A 95 22.68 1.82 -14.35
N GLU A 96 23.26 1.62 -13.17
CA GLU A 96 22.88 0.60 -12.21
C GLU A 96 21.86 1.08 -11.18
N ASN A 97 21.86 2.38 -10.88
CA ASN A 97 21.04 3.04 -9.86
C ASN A 97 20.19 4.16 -10.50
N VAL A 98 19.20 3.77 -11.30
CA VAL A 98 18.40 4.70 -12.11
C VAL A 98 17.29 5.42 -11.31
N CYS A 99 17.00 4.96 -10.11
CA CYS A 99 15.93 5.48 -9.25
C CYS A 99 16.47 6.43 -8.17
N VAL A 100 17.47 7.25 -8.49
CA VAL A 100 18.08 8.22 -7.57
C VAL A 100 18.19 9.57 -8.27
N ASP A 101 18.06 10.66 -7.51
CA ASP A 101 18.18 12.01 -8.07
C ASP A 101 19.64 12.31 -8.47
N PRO A 102 19.93 12.59 -9.75
CA PRO A 102 21.28 12.91 -10.20
C PRO A 102 21.74 14.32 -9.81
N PHE A 103 20.86 15.18 -9.31
CA PHE A 103 21.16 16.60 -9.07
C PHE A 103 21.25 16.98 -7.59
N SER A 104 20.94 16.06 -6.67
CA SER A 104 20.98 16.32 -5.24
C SER A 104 22.32 15.92 -4.63
N ASP A 105 22.93 16.83 -3.88
CA ASP A 105 24.13 16.55 -3.06
C ASP A 105 23.79 15.79 -1.75
N LEU A 106 22.52 15.73 -1.39
CA LEU A 106 22.04 15.03 -0.20
C LEU A 106 21.62 13.59 -0.53
N PRO A 107 21.70 12.64 0.43
CA PRO A 107 21.12 11.31 0.25
C PRO A 107 19.63 11.39 -0.04
N THR A 108 19.24 11.00 -1.25
CA THR A 108 17.83 10.97 -1.70
C THR A 108 17.34 9.55 -2.00
N ALA A 109 18.15 8.53 -1.72
CA ALA A 109 17.78 7.14 -1.92
C ALA A 109 17.53 6.43 -0.59
N TYR A 110 16.56 5.51 -0.60
CA TYR A 110 16.35 4.52 0.46
C TYR A 110 16.45 3.10 -0.11
N THR A 111 16.73 2.13 0.77
CA THR A 111 16.85 0.71 0.42
C THR A 111 15.66 -0.07 0.95
N THR A 112 15.24 -1.12 0.24
CA THR A 112 14.20 -2.06 0.72
C THR A 112 14.78 -3.42 1.14
N THR A 113 16.02 -3.71 0.73
CA THR A 113 16.71 -4.98 0.95
C THR A 113 18.05 -4.82 1.67
N GLY A 114 18.50 -3.60 1.91
CA GLY A 114 19.85 -3.27 2.36
C GLY A 114 20.85 -3.10 1.21
N MET A 115 20.54 -3.63 0.03
CA MET A 115 21.42 -3.56 -1.14
C MET A 115 20.85 -2.69 -2.26
N ASP A 116 19.54 -2.69 -2.53
CA ASP A 116 18.90 -1.90 -3.58
C ASP A 116 18.78 -0.40 -3.24
N SER A 117 18.52 0.44 -4.25
CA SER A 117 18.27 1.87 -4.09
C SER A 117 17.02 2.32 -4.85
N HIS A 118 16.19 3.09 -4.16
CA HIS A 118 14.97 3.70 -4.68
C HIS A 118 14.87 5.13 -4.20
N LEU A 119 14.20 5.99 -4.96
CA LEU A 119 14.02 7.38 -4.61
C LEU A 119 13.24 7.47 -3.31
N ALA A 120 13.75 8.20 -2.31
CA ALA A 120 13.08 8.46 -1.04
C ALA A 120 12.23 9.72 -1.19
N PRO A 121 10.93 9.62 -1.53
CA PRO A 121 10.15 10.80 -1.85
C PRO A 121 9.88 11.68 -0.63
N SER A 122 9.96 11.13 0.58
CA SER A 122 9.79 11.91 1.81
C SER A 122 10.94 12.88 2.09
N ALA A 123 12.10 12.73 1.41
CA ALA A 123 13.21 13.67 1.49
C ALA A 123 12.87 15.03 0.86
N TYR A 124 11.88 15.08 -0.02
CA TYR A 124 11.47 16.30 -0.70
C TYR A 124 10.31 16.96 0.05
N ALA A 125 10.53 18.16 0.56
CA ALA A 125 9.51 18.90 1.32
C ALA A 125 8.21 19.13 0.54
N CYS A 126 8.30 19.25 -0.79
CA CYS A 126 7.16 19.42 -1.69
C CYS A 126 6.20 18.21 -1.73
N ASN A 127 6.63 17.05 -1.25
CA ASN A 127 5.80 15.85 -1.17
C ASN A 127 5.12 15.69 0.22
N SER A 128 5.26 16.66 1.12
CA SER A 128 4.56 16.65 2.41
C SER A 128 3.05 16.71 2.21
N TYR A 129 2.29 16.04 3.08
CA TYR A 129 0.82 15.94 2.98
C TYR A 129 0.34 15.41 1.62
N SER A 130 1.15 14.56 0.99
CA SER A 130 0.74 13.80 -0.18
C SER A 130 -0.42 12.86 0.18
N TRP A 131 -1.14 12.40 -0.82
CA TRP A 131 -2.16 11.37 -0.66
C TRP A 131 -1.67 10.04 -1.25
N ILE A 132 -2.09 8.94 -0.64
CA ILE A 132 -1.75 7.60 -1.10
C ILE A 132 -3.02 6.77 -1.22
N HIS A 133 -3.12 5.93 -2.26
CA HIS A 133 -4.03 4.80 -2.15
C HIS A 133 -3.36 3.45 -2.23
N ILE A 134 -4.11 2.50 -1.71
CA ILE A 134 -3.64 1.21 -1.34
C ILE A 134 -4.76 0.23 -1.66
N PHE A 135 -4.38 -0.94 -2.15
CA PHE A 135 -5.25 -2.11 -2.21
C PHE A 135 -4.93 -2.96 -0.98
N PRO A 136 -5.66 -2.79 0.14
CA PRO A 136 -5.26 -3.36 1.43
C PRO A 136 -5.32 -4.89 1.46
N GLU A 137 -6.04 -5.54 0.53
CA GLU A 137 -6.03 -7.01 0.37
C GLU A 137 -4.64 -7.56 0.05
N GLY A 138 -3.79 -6.75 -0.61
CA GLY A 138 -2.41 -7.09 -0.95
C GLY A 138 -2.26 -8.34 -1.83
N LYS A 139 -3.32 -8.71 -2.55
CA LYS A 139 -3.41 -9.74 -3.58
C LYS A 139 -4.62 -9.41 -4.48
N ILE A 140 -4.55 -9.78 -5.76
CA ILE A 140 -5.70 -9.73 -6.66
C ILE A 140 -6.61 -10.91 -6.28
N HIS A 141 -7.88 -10.61 -6.03
CA HIS A 141 -8.91 -11.58 -5.70
C HIS A 141 -10.10 -11.32 -6.62
N GLN A 142 -10.44 -12.32 -7.45
CA GLN A 142 -11.57 -12.24 -8.38
C GLN A 142 -12.59 -13.29 -7.98
N ALA A 143 -13.62 -12.88 -7.23
CA ALA A 143 -14.71 -13.76 -6.82
C ALA A 143 -16.01 -13.42 -7.57
N ALA A 144 -16.76 -14.44 -7.99
CA ALA A 144 -18.00 -14.26 -8.76
C ALA A 144 -19.08 -13.50 -7.98
N ASN A 145 -19.11 -13.68 -6.66
CA ASN A 145 -19.97 -12.97 -5.71
C ASN A 145 -19.39 -11.61 -5.24
N LYS A 146 -18.27 -11.18 -5.83
CA LYS A 146 -17.56 -9.93 -5.50
C LYS A 146 -17.27 -9.79 -4.01
N THR A 147 -16.85 -10.88 -3.37
CA THR A 147 -16.36 -10.86 -1.99
C THR A 147 -15.00 -10.19 -1.91
N MET A 148 -14.76 -9.40 -0.88
CA MET A 148 -13.41 -8.92 -0.57
C MET A 148 -12.65 -9.91 0.32
N ARG A 149 -11.33 -9.99 0.16
CA ARG A 149 -10.45 -10.67 1.13
C ARG A 149 -10.17 -9.79 2.35
N TYR A 150 -9.67 -10.39 3.43
CA TYR A 150 -9.19 -9.61 4.59
C TYR A 150 -8.17 -8.53 4.18
N PHE A 151 -8.15 -7.44 4.93
CA PHE A 151 -7.22 -6.33 4.73
C PHE A 151 -5.94 -6.56 5.54
N LYS A 152 -4.79 -6.23 4.96
CA LYS A 152 -3.49 -6.32 5.63
C LYS A 152 -3.28 -5.12 6.55
N TRP A 153 -2.60 -5.35 7.67
CA TRP A 153 -2.39 -4.36 8.73
C TRP A 153 -1.55 -3.13 8.33
N GLY A 154 -0.91 -3.14 7.16
CA GLY A 154 -0.15 -1.99 6.67
C GLY A 154 -1.00 -0.71 6.56
N VAL A 155 -2.30 -0.84 6.27
CA VAL A 155 -3.22 0.32 6.22
C VAL A 155 -3.42 0.96 7.60
N ALA A 156 -3.41 0.17 8.67
CA ALA A 156 -3.55 0.68 10.03
C ALA A 156 -2.34 1.55 10.43
N ARG A 157 -1.13 1.22 9.96
CA ARG A 157 0.06 2.04 10.20
C ARG A 157 -0.08 3.44 9.63
N LEU A 158 -0.56 3.55 8.38
CA LEU A 158 -0.78 4.83 7.73
C LEU A 158 -1.72 5.74 8.53
N ILE A 159 -2.75 5.14 9.16
CA ILE A 159 -3.75 5.86 9.96
C ILE A 159 -3.23 6.17 11.37
N LEU A 160 -2.51 5.25 12.02
CA LEU A 160 -2.08 5.41 13.41
C LEU A 160 -0.81 6.27 13.54
N GLU A 161 0.13 6.14 12.60
CA GLU A 161 1.51 6.64 12.75
C GLU A 161 1.78 7.96 12.02
N ALA A 162 0.92 8.36 11.08
CA ALA A 162 1.03 9.68 10.46
C ALA A 162 0.87 10.79 11.52
N ASN A 163 1.63 11.88 11.40
CA ASN A 163 1.62 12.98 12.38
C ASN A 163 0.20 13.49 12.66
N GLU A 164 -0.55 13.72 11.58
CA GLU A 164 -1.97 14.06 11.60
C GLU A 164 -2.78 12.87 11.06
N CYS A 165 -4.05 12.76 11.46
CA CYS A 165 -4.89 11.69 10.90
C CYS A 165 -5.18 12.01 9.43
N PRO A 166 -4.82 11.12 8.49
CA PRO A 166 -5.11 11.37 7.08
C PRO A 166 -6.63 11.36 6.85
N ASP A 167 -7.06 12.10 5.84
CA ASP A 167 -8.41 11.95 5.28
C ASP A 167 -8.52 10.56 4.63
N VAL A 168 -9.56 9.80 4.98
CA VAL A 168 -9.81 8.46 4.43
C VAL A 168 -11.03 8.52 3.50
N VAL A 169 -10.85 8.02 2.27
CA VAL A 169 -11.91 7.89 1.27
C VAL A 169 -11.97 6.43 0.80
N PRO A 170 -13.00 5.66 1.18
CA PRO A 170 -13.16 4.29 0.69
C PRO A 170 -13.56 4.28 -0.78
N ILE A 171 -13.03 3.33 -1.54
CA ILE A 171 -13.31 3.17 -2.98
C ILE A 171 -13.70 1.72 -3.24
N TRP A 172 -14.75 1.54 -4.04
CA TRP A 172 -15.22 0.24 -4.51
C TRP A 172 -15.04 0.13 -6.03
N LEU A 173 -14.47 -0.99 -6.49
CA LEU A 173 -14.14 -1.24 -7.89
C LEU A 173 -14.88 -2.47 -8.42
N GLU A 174 -15.45 -2.36 -9.62
CA GLU A 174 -16.16 -3.45 -10.30
C GLU A 174 -15.79 -3.51 -11.78
N GLY A 175 -15.79 -4.70 -12.39
CA GLY A 175 -15.62 -4.90 -13.83
C GLY A 175 -14.17 -5.02 -14.30
N PHE A 176 -13.20 -4.79 -13.41
CA PHE A 176 -11.77 -4.98 -13.70
C PHE A 176 -11.43 -6.45 -14.01
N ASP A 177 -12.15 -7.39 -13.39
CA ASP A 177 -12.12 -8.82 -13.68
C ASP A 177 -12.59 -9.13 -15.12
N GLN A 178 -13.51 -8.34 -15.68
CA GLN A 178 -14.01 -8.57 -17.04
C GLN A 178 -13.06 -8.04 -18.11
N VAL A 179 -12.42 -6.91 -17.83
CA VAL A 179 -11.37 -6.31 -18.67
C VAL A 179 -10.12 -7.18 -18.62
N MET A 180 -9.79 -7.69 -17.44
CA MET A 180 -8.55 -8.38 -17.13
C MET A 180 -8.76 -9.73 -16.39
N HIS A 181 -9.56 -10.65 -16.94
CA HIS A 181 -9.91 -11.94 -16.31
C HIS A 181 -8.70 -12.89 -16.07
N GLU A 182 -8.65 -13.61 -14.96
CA GLU A 182 -7.49 -14.46 -14.64
C GLU A 182 -7.32 -15.71 -15.52
N SER A 183 -8.42 -16.27 -16.05
CA SER A 183 -8.41 -17.48 -16.90
C SER A 183 -7.92 -17.28 -18.35
N ARG A 184 -7.33 -16.13 -18.70
CA ARG A 184 -6.96 -15.78 -20.07
C ARG A 184 -5.70 -16.49 -20.59
N GLY A 185 -5.75 -16.90 -21.87
CA GLY A 185 -4.60 -17.31 -22.68
C GLY A 185 -3.84 -16.13 -23.33
N PHE A 186 -2.90 -16.42 -24.22
CA PHE A 186 -2.07 -15.43 -24.91
C PHE A 186 -2.86 -14.63 -25.98
N PRO A 187 -2.66 -13.29 -26.14
CA PRO A 187 -1.75 -12.42 -25.40
C PRO A 187 -2.36 -11.92 -24.08
N ARG A 188 -1.66 -12.17 -22.97
CA ARG A 188 -2.15 -11.93 -21.61
C ARG A 188 -2.12 -10.46 -21.15
N PHE A 189 -1.39 -9.60 -21.86
CA PHE A 189 -1.13 -8.20 -21.47
C PHE A 189 -2.16 -7.20 -22.02
N LEU A 190 -2.99 -7.59 -23.00
CA LEU A 190 -3.96 -6.70 -23.64
C LEU A 190 -5.29 -6.66 -22.86
N PRO A 191 -5.79 -5.46 -22.46
CA PRO A 191 -7.11 -5.33 -21.85
C PRO A 191 -8.21 -5.61 -22.88
N ARG A 192 -9.28 -6.29 -22.45
CA ARG A 192 -10.48 -6.44 -23.29
C ARG A 192 -11.19 -5.11 -23.40
N VAL A 193 -11.38 -4.62 -24.62
CA VAL A 193 -12.09 -3.37 -24.93
C VAL A 193 -13.60 -3.62 -24.89
N GLY A 194 -14.39 -2.60 -24.53
CA GLY A 194 -15.85 -2.67 -24.52
C GLY A 194 -16.46 -3.36 -23.30
N LYS A 195 -15.70 -3.51 -22.21
CA LYS A 195 -16.21 -3.97 -20.91
C LYS A 195 -16.50 -2.78 -20.01
N GLU A 196 -17.56 -2.90 -19.22
CA GLU A 196 -17.98 -1.85 -18.30
C GLU A 196 -17.16 -1.93 -17.01
N ILE A 197 -16.58 -0.79 -16.63
CA ILE A 197 -15.84 -0.62 -15.37
C ILE A 197 -16.63 0.38 -14.54
N SER A 198 -16.85 0.06 -13.27
CA SER A 198 -17.47 0.96 -12.31
C SER A 198 -16.49 1.26 -11.18
N ILE A 199 -16.32 2.54 -10.89
CA ILE A 199 -15.46 3.06 -9.81
C ILE A 199 -16.36 3.91 -8.92
N THR A 200 -16.59 3.48 -7.69
CA THR A 200 -17.47 4.16 -6.75
C THR A 200 -16.64 4.74 -5.61
N PHE A 201 -16.62 6.06 -5.51
CA PHE A 201 -15.98 6.77 -4.40
C PHE A 201 -17.01 6.95 -3.27
N GLY A 202 -16.67 6.48 -2.07
CA GLY A 202 -17.44 6.75 -0.87
C GLY A 202 -17.29 8.20 -0.40
N LYS A 203 -18.04 8.56 0.64
CA LYS A 203 -17.87 9.84 1.30
C LYS A 203 -16.55 9.88 2.07
N LYS A 204 -15.96 11.07 2.17
CA LYS A 204 -14.84 11.32 3.08
C LYS A 204 -15.27 10.98 4.50
N VAL A 205 -14.47 10.17 5.16
CA VAL A 205 -14.71 9.72 6.53
C VAL A 205 -14.43 10.86 7.49
N ASP A 206 -15.23 11.00 8.55
CA ASP A 206 -14.87 11.83 9.69
C ASP A 206 -13.77 11.12 10.48
N SER A 207 -12.52 11.46 10.18
CA SER A 207 -11.35 10.79 10.71
C SER A 207 -11.26 10.86 12.24
N GLU A 208 -11.70 11.94 12.88
CA GLU A 208 -11.66 12.05 14.35
C GLU A 208 -12.77 11.20 14.98
N ALA A 209 -13.99 11.24 14.44
CA ALA A 209 -15.08 10.43 14.95
C ALA A 209 -14.81 8.92 14.81
N VAL A 210 -14.13 8.51 13.72
CA VAL A 210 -13.90 7.09 13.43
C VAL A 210 -12.60 6.55 14.01
N PHE A 211 -11.50 7.31 13.93
CA PHE A 211 -10.15 6.83 14.29
C PHE A 211 -9.53 7.60 15.47
N GLY A 212 -10.15 8.67 15.97
CA GLY A 212 -9.58 9.52 17.03
C GLY A 212 -9.26 8.76 18.31
N ASP A 213 -10.15 7.85 18.73
CA ASP A 213 -9.93 6.99 19.90
C ASP A 213 -8.77 6.01 19.70
N MET A 214 -8.76 5.32 18.56
CA MET A 214 -7.69 4.38 18.21
C MET A 214 -6.33 5.09 18.14
N ARG A 215 -6.28 6.33 17.64
CA ARG A 215 -5.06 7.15 17.63
C ARG A 215 -4.65 7.65 19.02
N ARG A 216 -5.59 7.87 19.95
CA ARG A 216 -5.26 8.16 21.37
C ARG A 216 -4.61 6.94 22.02
N ARG A 217 -5.24 5.77 21.89
CA ARG A 217 -4.70 4.50 22.39
C ARG A 217 -3.33 4.17 21.81
N TRP A 218 -3.11 4.42 20.52
CA TRP A 218 -1.77 4.27 19.91
C TRP A 218 -0.72 5.17 20.56
N ARG A 219 -1.05 6.43 20.86
CA ARG A 219 -0.12 7.35 21.54
C ARG A 219 0.21 6.89 22.95
N GLU A 220 -0.75 6.31 23.67
CA GLU A 220 -0.54 5.74 25.00
C GLU A 220 0.38 4.51 24.95
N ILE A 221 0.14 3.58 24.01
CA ILE A 221 1.00 2.41 23.78
C ILE A 221 2.42 2.87 23.43
N LYS A 222 2.55 3.86 22.54
CA LYS A 222 3.84 4.44 22.16
C LYS A 222 4.56 5.06 23.35
N ALA A 223 3.89 5.88 24.15
CA ALA A 223 4.48 6.51 25.32
C ALA A 223 4.94 5.48 26.38
N LYS A 224 4.19 4.39 26.56
CA LYS A 224 4.56 3.29 27.44
C LYS A 224 5.83 2.56 26.96
N ALA A 225 5.92 2.26 25.66
CA ALA A 225 7.11 1.65 25.08
C ALA A 225 8.34 2.58 25.16
N GLU A 226 8.16 3.88 24.92
CA GLU A 226 9.22 4.90 25.04
C GLU A 226 9.73 5.05 26.48
N LEU A 227 8.86 4.86 27.48
CA LEU A 227 9.24 4.86 28.89
C LEU A 227 10.02 3.59 29.28
N ALA A 228 9.62 2.43 28.75
CA ALA A 228 10.26 1.15 29.03
C ALA A 228 11.66 1.04 28.41
N SER A 229 11.83 1.55 27.18
CA SER A 229 13.09 1.48 26.43
C SER A 229 13.46 2.84 25.82
N PRO A 230 14.43 3.58 26.40
CA PRO A 230 14.82 4.90 25.90
C PRO A 230 15.30 4.93 24.44
N GLU A 231 15.82 3.81 23.92
CA GLU A 231 16.23 3.68 22.51
C GLU A 231 15.06 3.86 21.53
N SER A 232 13.84 3.51 21.95
CA SER A 232 12.64 3.66 21.11
C SER A 232 12.17 5.12 20.99
N ARG A 233 12.61 6.01 21.90
CA ARG A 233 12.22 7.43 21.94
C ARG A 233 12.80 8.24 20.77
N ASN A 234 13.99 7.88 20.30
CA ASN A 234 14.70 8.64 19.27
C ASN A 234 14.51 8.08 17.86
N LEU A 235 13.60 7.11 17.68
CA LEU A 235 13.36 6.51 16.38
C LEU A 235 12.73 7.53 15.40
N PRO A 236 13.21 7.59 14.14
CA PRO A 236 12.61 8.43 13.11
C PRO A 236 11.13 8.10 12.87
N LEU A 237 10.36 9.08 12.37
CA LEU A 237 8.93 8.88 12.06
C LEU A 237 8.71 7.68 11.13
N GLY A 238 7.78 6.81 11.51
CA GLY A 238 7.44 5.57 10.78
C GLY A 238 8.39 4.41 11.01
N VAL A 239 9.43 4.56 11.85
CA VAL A 239 10.27 3.47 12.34
C VAL A 239 9.79 3.10 13.74
N LEU A 240 9.65 1.79 13.99
CA LEU A 240 9.11 1.26 15.23
C LEU A 240 10.08 0.26 15.87
N SER A 241 10.06 0.17 17.19
CA SER A 241 10.71 -0.90 17.94
C SER A 241 9.96 -2.23 17.79
N ASP A 242 10.61 -3.34 18.12
CA ASP A 242 9.99 -4.67 18.08
C ASP A 242 8.75 -4.78 18.98
N GLU A 243 8.77 -4.12 20.14
CA GLU A 243 7.61 -4.04 21.03
C GLU A 243 6.42 -3.35 20.35
N LEU A 244 6.65 -2.23 19.66
CA LEU A 244 5.59 -1.52 18.94
C LEU A 244 5.15 -2.28 17.68
N LEU A 245 6.02 -3.07 17.06
CA LEU A 245 5.67 -3.90 15.90
C LEU A 245 4.87 -5.14 16.27
N HIS A 246 5.26 -5.84 17.33
CA HIS A 246 4.80 -7.19 17.64
C HIS A 246 4.06 -7.32 18.98
N GLY A 247 4.03 -6.28 19.80
CA GLY A 247 3.32 -6.26 21.08
C GLY A 247 1.83 -6.49 20.90
N GLU A 248 1.24 -7.23 21.85
CA GLU A 248 -0.15 -7.66 21.81
C GLU A 248 -1.13 -6.48 21.71
N GLU A 249 -0.95 -5.46 22.56
CA GLU A 249 -1.78 -4.24 22.55
C GLU A 249 -1.74 -3.53 21.18
N ALA A 250 -0.54 -3.44 20.57
CA ALA A 250 -0.35 -2.81 19.27
C ALA A 250 -0.96 -3.64 18.12
N VAL A 251 -0.85 -4.97 18.21
CA VAL A 251 -1.43 -5.89 17.22
C VAL A 251 -2.95 -5.85 17.25
N GLU A 252 -3.56 -5.91 18.43
CA GLU A 252 -5.02 -5.82 18.57
C GLU A 252 -5.56 -4.49 18.07
N LEU A 253 -4.89 -3.37 18.42
CA LEU A 253 -5.27 -2.05 17.91
C LEU A 253 -5.20 -1.99 16.37
N ARG A 254 -4.17 -2.59 15.75
CA ARG A 254 -4.06 -2.63 14.28
C ARG A 254 -5.15 -3.50 13.63
N LYS A 255 -5.53 -4.61 14.26
CA LYS A 255 -6.66 -5.44 13.80
C LYS A 255 -7.95 -4.62 13.82
N GLU A 256 -8.20 -3.89 14.90
CA GLU A 256 -9.37 -3.03 15.07
C GLU A 256 -9.45 -1.95 13.98
N VAL A 257 -8.37 -1.19 13.77
CA VAL A 257 -8.29 -0.15 12.72
C VAL A 257 -8.49 -0.77 11.34
N THR A 258 -7.83 -1.89 11.06
CA THR A 258 -7.91 -2.57 9.75
C THR A 258 -9.33 -3.07 9.47
N LYS A 259 -10.00 -3.62 10.48
CA LYS A 259 -11.41 -4.02 10.40
C LYS A 259 -12.29 -2.80 10.11
N LYS A 260 -12.10 -1.69 10.82
CA LYS A 260 -12.86 -0.45 10.58
C LYS A 260 -12.68 0.06 9.15
N VAL A 261 -11.46 0.04 8.62
CA VAL A 261 -11.20 0.41 7.21
C VAL A 261 -11.93 -0.51 6.23
N ARG A 262 -11.97 -1.82 6.52
CA ARG A 262 -12.75 -2.77 5.71
C ARG A 262 -14.24 -2.45 5.74
N ASP A 263 -14.79 -2.20 6.93
CA ASP A 263 -16.21 -1.91 7.12
C ASP A 263 -16.64 -0.68 6.31
N LEU A 264 -15.78 0.36 6.25
CA LEU A 264 -16.00 1.55 5.42
C LEU A 264 -16.08 1.21 3.92
N VAL A 265 -15.30 0.25 3.43
CA VAL A 265 -15.39 -0.21 2.04
C VAL A 265 -16.65 -1.06 1.82
N LEU A 266 -17.06 -1.86 2.81
CA LEU A 266 -18.32 -2.60 2.77
C LEU A 266 -19.53 -1.67 2.75
N GLU A 267 -19.48 -0.50 3.39
CA GLU A 267 -20.52 0.51 3.27
C GLU A 267 -20.67 1.02 1.83
N VAL A 268 -19.56 1.31 1.15
CA VAL A 268 -19.59 1.68 -0.28
C VAL A 268 -20.17 0.54 -1.12
N ARG A 269 -19.79 -0.70 -0.84
CA ARG A 269 -20.36 -1.90 -1.48
C ARG A 269 -21.89 -1.97 -1.33
N ARG A 270 -22.43 -1.68 -0.14
CA ARG A 270 -23.88 -1.63 0.11
C ARG A 270 -24.58 -0.57 -0.71
N THR A 271 -23.96 0.61 -0.91
CA THR A 271 -24.55 1.66 -1.75
C THR A 271 -24.71 1.23 -3.22
N ARG A 272 -23.98 0.19 -3.65
CA ARG A 272 -24.09 -0.42 -4.98
C ARG A 272 -25.13 -1.54 -5.06
N GLY A 273 -25.89 -1.80 -3.99
CA GLY A 273 -26.92 -2.83 -3.95
C GLY A 273 -26.37 -4.26 -3.87
N LEU A 274 -25.09 -4.43 -3.52
CA LEU A 274 -24.48 -5.74 -3.29
C LEU A 274 -24.83 -6.24 -1.89
N SER A 275 -25.08 -7.55 -1.75
CA SER A 275 -25.45 -8.18 -0.48
C SER A 275 -24.31 -8.14 0.53
N ASP A 276 -24.61 -8.18 1.82
CA ASP A 276 -23.59 -8.32 2.84
C ASP A 276 -22.75 -9.61 2.66
N GLU A 277 -21.50 -9.52 3.08
CA GLU A 277 -20.52 -10.60 3.06
C GLU A 277 -20.59 -11.42 4.37
N ASP A 278 -20.24 -12.71 4.33
CA ASP A 278 -19.97 -13.45 5.56
C ASP A 278 -18.79 -12.76 6.29
N PRO A 279 -18.96 -12.33 7.57
CA PRO A 279 -17.90 -11.71 8.35
C PRO A 279 -16.58 -12.50 8.36
N LYS A 280 -16.63 -13.82 8.18
CA LYS A 280 -15.45 -14.69 8.09
C LYS A 280 -14.52 -14.30 6.95
N HIS A 281 -15.02 -13.79 5.82
CA HIS A 281 -14.16 -13.36 4.71
C HIS A 281 -13.21 -12.20 5.10
N GLY A 282 -13.53 -11.46 6.16
CA GLY A 282 -12.67 -10.43 6.74
C GLY A 282 -11.54 -10.96 7.63
N LEU A 283 -11.53 -12.24 7.98
CA LEU A 283 -10.54 -12.87 8.86
C LEU A 283 -9.41 -13.51 8.04
N ALA A 284 -8.16 -13.37 8.48
CA ALA A 284 -7.03 -13.97 7.78
C ALA A 284 -7.07 -15.51 7.86
N GLU A 285 -7.57 -16.03 8.97
CA GLU A 285 -7.67 -17.46 9.31
C GLU A 285 -8.54 -18.22 8.29
N THR A 286 -9.63 -17.60 7.83
CA THR A 286 -10.54 -18.19 6.83
C THR A 286 -9.80 -18.53 5.54
N TRP A 287 -8.93 -17.64 5.08
CA TRP A 287 -8.15 -17.84 3.84
C TRP A 287 -6.92 -18.74 4.05
N ILE A 288 -6.47 -18.94 5.29
CA ILE A 288 -5.43 -19.93 5.60
C ILE A 288 -6.04 -21.34 5.55
N GLN A 289 -7.28 -21.51 6.03
CA GLN A 289 -8.01 -22.77 6.05
C GLN A 289 -8.38 -23.30 4.65
N GLU A 290 -8.55 -22.42 3.66
CA GLU A 290 -8.84 -22.81 2.27
C GLU A 290 -7.70 -23.61 1.60
N GLY A 291 -6.51 -23.63 2.20
CA GLY A 291 -5.42 -24.56 1.88
C GLY A 291 -4.28 -23.96 1.05
N PRO A 292 -3.25 -24.77 0.72
CA PRO A 292 -2.01 -24.31 0.12
C PRO A 292 -2.07 -24.06 -1.39
N GLN A 293 -3.24 -24.21 -2.04
CA GLN A 293 -3.42 -23.78 -3.42
C GLN A 293 -3.35 -22.24 -3.44
N ARG A 294 -2.16 -21.72 -3.74
CA ARG A 294 -1.86 -20.29 -3.75
C ARG A 294 -2.22 -19.61 -5.08
N GLU A 295 -2.51 -20.41 -6.10
CA GLU A 295 -2.75 -20.03 -7.49
C GLU A 295 -3.91 -20.86 -8.08
N GLY A 296 -4.70 -20.26 -8.96
CA GLY A 296 -5.77 -20.91 -9.71
C GLY A 296 -7.16 -20.71 -9.10
N LYS A 297 -8.09 -21.54 -9.55
CA LYS A 297 -9.47 -21.56 -9.06
C LYS A 297 -9.52 -22.15 -7.65
N MET A 298 -10.08 -21.39 -6.72
CA MET A 298 -10.28 -21.76 -5.33
C MET A 298 -11.59 -22.53 -5.13
N LYS A 299 -11.76 -23.13 -3.95
CA LYS A 299 -12.96 -23.91 -3.58
C LYS A 299 -14.22 -23.06 -3.47
N ASP A 300 -14.06 -21.76 -3.24
CA ASP A 300 -15.13 -20.76 -3.22
C ASP A 300 -15.44 -20.19 -4.62
N GLU A 301 -14.95 -20.85 -5.68
CA GLU A 301 -15.05 -20.41 -7.09
C GLU A 301 -14.30 -19.10 -7.41
N SER A 302 -13.61 -18.50 -6.43
CA SER A 302 -12.75 -17.34 -6.67
C SER A 302 -11.47 -17.74 -7.41
N TRP A 303 -10.83 -16.79 -8.06
CA TRP A 303 -9.52 -16.97 -8.67
C TRP A 303 -8.46 -16.15 -7.93
N LEU A 304 -7.30 -16.78 -7.74
CA LEU A 304 -6.11 -16.16 -7.15
C LEU A 304 -4.90 -16.37 -8.06
N PHE A 305 -4.10 -15.32 -8.32
CA PHE A 305 -2.94 -15.40 -9.22
C PHE A 305 -1.57 -15.15 -8.56
N ARG A 306 -0.51 -15.75 -9.15
CA ARG A 306 0.91 -15.35 -9.03
C ARG A 306 1.34 -14.66 -10.30
N SER A 307 1.84 -13.45 -10.19
CA SER A 307 2.57 -12.75 -11.26
C SER A 307 3.87 -13.48 -11.61
N ARG A 308 3.80 -14.56 -12.39
CA ARG A 308 4.95 -15.07 -13.14
C ARG A 308 5.03 -14.27 -14.43
N VAL A 309 5.99 -13.36 -14.51
CA VAL A 309 6.52 -12.94 -15.80
C VAL A 309 7.57 -13.99 -16.14
N GLN A 310 7.33 -14.76 -17.20
CA GLN A 310 8.33 -15.65 -17.81
C GLN A 310 9.49 -14.80 -18.37
N PRO A 311 10.71 -15.35 -18.44
CA PRO A 311 11.96 -14.61 -18.66
C PRO A 311 11.99 -13.74 -19.91
#